data_AF-A0A535AUU1-F1
#
_entry.id   AF-A0A535AUU1-F1
#
_cell.length_a   1.000
_cell.length_b   1.000
_cell.length_c   1.000
_cell.angle_alpha   90.00
_cell.angle_beta   90.00
_cell.angle_gamma   90.00
#
_symmetry.space_group_name_H-M   'P 1'
#
loop_
_entity.id
_entity.type
_entity.pdbx_description
1 polymer ?
#
loop_
_entity_poly.entity_id
_entity_poly.type
_entity_poly.pdbx_seq_one_letter_code
_entity_poly.pdbx_strand_id
1 'polypeptide(L)' 'MKKTLYLLLTIAGLVQWGCSPSFWGGAAVGALGTGGGYEYNAKRQMDKLEDDRRSGRISRDEYQDRKRQIEKGSIIY' A
#
# COMPACT_ATOMS: atom_id res chain seq x y z
N MET A 1 11.03 -41.19 -2.87
CA MET A 1 11.54 -40.18 -1.91
C MET A 1 12.86 -39.52 -2.31
N LYS A 2 13.80 -40.21 -2.97
CA LYS A 2 15.05 -39.57 -3.44
C LYS A 2 14.82 -38.53 -4.56
N LYS A 3 13.93 -38.82 -5.53
CA LYS A 3 13.58 -37.88 -6.61
C LYS A 3 12.91 -36.58 -6.12
N THR A 4 12.05 -36.67 -5.11
CA THR A 4 11.42 -35.50 -4.47
C THR A 4 12.45 -34.67 -3.71
N LEU A 5 13.46 -35.30 -3.11
CA LEU A 5 14.57 -34.60 -2.46
C LEU A 5 15.42 -33.80 -3.46
N TYR A 6 15.74 -34.37 -4.64
CA TYR A 6 16.47 -33.67 -5.69
C TYR A 6 15.67 -32.51 -6.31
N LEU A 7 14.35 -32.67 -6.44
CA LEU A 7 13.46 -31.59 -6.90
C LEU A 7 13.45 -30.43 -5.89
N LEU A 8 13.41 -30.73 -4.60
CA LEU A 8 13.40 -29.72 -3.55
C LEU A 8 14.76 -28.99 -3.45
N LEU A 9 15.86 -29.71 -3.66
CA LEU A 9 17.22 -29.16 -3.69
C LEU A 9 17.45 -28.22 -4.88
N THR A 10 16.88 -28.55 -6.05
CA THR A 10 16.99 -27.70 -7.26
C THR A 10 16.14 -26.43 -7.15
N ILE A 11 14.93 -26.50 -6.56
CA ILE A 11 14.11 -25.33 -6.27
C ILE A 11 14.80 -24.42 -5.25
N ALA A 12 15.41 -24.98 -4.20
CA ALA A 12 16.13 -24.22 -3.18
C ALA A 12 17.36 -23.46 -3.76
N GLY A 13 18.06 -24.04 -4.74
CA GLY A 13 19.20 -23.39 -5.41
C GLY A 13 18.80 -22.16 -6.24
N LEU A 14 17.60 -22.15 -6.82
CA LEU A 14 17.10 -21.03 -7.64
C LEU A 14 16.73 -19.80 -6.79
N VAL A 15 16.37 -19.98 -5.53
CA VAL A 15 16.03 -18.87 -4.61
C VAL A 15 17.27 -18.05 -4.22
N GLN A 16 18.47 -18.63 -4.28
CA GLN A 16 19.71 -17.93 -3.92
C GLN A 16 20.19 -16.93 -4.98
N TRP A 17 19.78 -17.06 -6.25
CA TRP A 17 20.07 -16.08 -7.29
C TRP A 17 18.96 -15.03 -7.48
N GLY A 18 17.75 -15.29 -6.97
CA GLY A 18 16.61 -14.36 -7.03
C GLY A 18 16.50 -13.40 -5.84
N CYS A 19 17.22 -13.63 -4.74
CA CYS A 19 17.22 -12.76 -3.57
C CYS A 19 18.19 -11.58 -3.74
N SER A 20 18.01 -10.79 -4.81
CA SER A 20 18.59 -9.45 -4.83
C SER A 20 17.85 -8.58 -3.81
N PRO A 21 18.53 -7.74 -3.01
CA PRO A 21 17.86 -6.76 -2.14
C PRO A 21 16.90 -5.85 -2.92
N SER A 22 17.12 -5.70 -4.23
CA SER A 22 16.20 -5.02 -5.16
C SER A 22 14.84 -5.72 -5.33
N PHE A 23 14.74 -7.04 -5.20
CA PHE A 23 13.46 -7.77 -5.25
C PHE A 23 12.70 -7.64 -3.93
N TRP A 24 13.38 -7.64 -2.78
CA TRP A 24 12.73 -7.33 -1.50
C TRP A 24 12.31 -5.87 -1.41
N GLY A 25 13.12 -4.93 -1.91
CA GLY A 25 12.74 -3.52 -2.04
C GLY A 25 11.57 -3.34 -3.01
N GLY A 26 11.58 -4.02 -4.16
CA GLY A 26 10.53 -3.96 -5.17
C GLY A 26 9.26 -4.74 -4.82
N ALA A 27 9.34 -5.82 -4.05
CA ALA A 27 8.20 -6.59 -3.56
C ALA A 27 7.59 -5.96 -2.30
N ALA A 28 8.39 -5.32 -1.44
CA ALA A 28 7.87 -4.48 -0.37
C ALA A 28 7.15 -3.25 -0.96
N VAL A 29 7.78 -2.55 -1.91
CA VAL A 29 7.15 -1.44 -2.63
C VAL A 29 6.00 -1.93 -3.53
N GLY A 30 6.05 -3.14 -4.04
CA GLY A 30 5.04 -3.73 -4.93
C GLY A 30 3.82 -4.27 -4.18
N ALA A 31 4.01 -4.90 -3.01
CA ALA A 31 2.94 -5.34 -2.12
C ALA A 31 2.33 -4.16 -1.34
N LEU A 32 3.14 -3.17 -0.94
CA LEU A 32 2.64 -1.87 -0.48
C LEU A 32 2.12 -1.01 -1.62
N GLY A 33 2.45 -1.31 -2.88
CA GLY A 33 1.95 -0.60 -4.06
C GLY A 33 0.58 -1.11 -4.50
N THR A 34 0.33 -2.42 -4.43
CA THR A 34 -0.98 -3.03 -4.68
C THR A 34 -1.92 -2.92 -3.47
N GLY A 35 -1.42 -2.95 -2.24
CA GLY A 35 -2.21 -2.68 -1.02
C GLY A 35 -2.35 -1.18 -0.70
N GLY A 36 -1.27 -0.42 -0.79
CA GLY A 36 -1.20 0.98 -0.37
C GLY A 36 -1.38 2.02 -1.48
N GLY A 37 -1.52 1.62 -2.75
CA GLY A 37 -1.81 2.56 -3.85
C GLY A 37 -3.20 3.22 -3.73
N TYR A 38 -4.21 2.44 -3.31
CA TYR A 38 -5.54 2.97 -2.99
C TYR A 38 -5.50 3.87 -1.74
N GLU A 39 -4.65 3.50 -0.78
CA GLU A 39 -4.54 4.14 0.52
C GLU A 39 -3.77 5.47 0.45
N TYR A 40 -2.77 5.56 -0.43
CA TYR A 40 -1.98 6.78 -0.63
C TYR A 40 -2.83 7.92 -1.22
N ASN A 41 -3.72 7.61 -2.16
CA ASN A 41 -4.62 8.61 -2.74
C ASN A 41 -5.69 9.06 -1.74
N ALA A 42 -6.24 8.16 -0.92
CA ALA A 42 -7.17 8.52 0.15
C ALA A 42 -6.49 9.40 1.21
N LYS A 43 -5.27 9.02 1.64
CA LYS A 43 -4.47 9.78 2.59
C LYS A 43 -4.15 11.19 2.08
N ARG A 44 -3.69 11.32 0.83
CA ARG A 44 -3.41 12.63 0.23
C ARG A 44 -4.65 13.53 0.17
N GLN A 45 -5.82 12.95 -0.11
CA GLN A 45 -7.08 13.70 -0.13
C GLN A 45 -7.52 14.13 1.28
N MET A 46 -7.34 13.27 2.29
CA MET A 46 -7.58 13.60 3.69
C MET A 46 -6.65 14.71 4.18
N ASP A 47 -5.35 14.62 3.91
CA ASP A 47 -4.36 15.63 4.31
C ASP A 47 -4.70 17.01 3.72
N LYS A 48 -5.09 17.04 2.43
CA LYS A 48 -5.51 18.28 1.77
C LYS A 48 -6.80 18.84 2.37
N LEU A 49 -7.77 17.97 2.68
CA LEU A 49 -9.04 18.36 3.28
C LEU A 49 -8.84 18.95 4.70
N GLU A 50 -7.91 18.38 5.48
CA GLU A 50 -7.53 18.91 6.79
C GLU A 50 -6.84 20.27 6.69
N ASP A 51 -5.95 20.45 5.71
CA ASP A 51 -5.28 21.73 5.46
C ASP A 51 -6.29 22.81 5.02
N ASP A 52 -7.24 22.47 4.15
CA ASP A 52 -8.34 23.38 3.76
C ASP A 52 -9.16 23.81 4.99
N ARG A 53 -9.46 22.88 5.92
CA ARG A 53 -10.18 23.21 7.16
C ARG A 53 -9.33 24.08 8.08
N ARG A 54 -8.04 23.75 8.22
CA ARG A 54 -7.11 24.47 9.11
C ARG A 54 -6.81 25.88 8.61
N SER A 55 -6.74 26.06 7.30
CA SER A 55 -6.61 27.36 6.64
C SER A 55 -7.92 28.15 6.58
N GLY A 56 -9.03 27.58 7.07
CA GLY A 56 -10.35 28.23 7.08
C GLY A 56 -10.98 28.38 5.69
N ARG A 57 -10.49 27.63 4.70
CA ARG A 57 -11.02 27.64 3.32
C ARG A 57 -12.37 26.94 3.20
N ILE A 58 -12.65 25.99 4.10
CA ILE A 58 -13.90 25.24 4.15
C ILE A 58 -14.52 25.29 5.53
N SER A 59 -15.85 25.22 5.57
CA SER A 59 -16.61 25.18 6.83
C SER A 59 -16.46 23.82 7.52
N ARG A 60 -16.83 23.76 8.81
CA ARG A 60 -16.81 22.50 9.57
C ARG A 60 -17.75 21.46 8.97
N ASP A 61 -18.91 21.86 8.47
CA ASP A 61 -19.90 20.95 7.91
C ASP A 61 -19.43 20.38 6.58
N GLU A 62 -18.88 21.23 5.72
CA GLU A 62 -18.28 20.82 4.44
C GLU A 62 -17.10 19.87 4.65
N TYR A 63 -16.26 20.11 5.66
CA TYR A 63 -15.20 19.19 6.06
C TYR A 63 -15.75 17.81 6.42
N GLN A 64 -16.82 17.73 7.22
CA GLN A 64 -17.40 16.46 7.65
C GLN A 64 -18.04 15.70 6.48
N ASP A 65 -18.72 16.39 5.57
CA ASP A 65 -19.31 15.76 4.39
C ASP A 65 -18.25 15.19 3.45
N ARG A 66 -17.20 15.96 3.15
CA ARG A 66 -16.09 15.52 2.30
C ARG A 66 -15.29 14.39 2.94
N LYS A 67 -15.08 14.45 4.27
CA LYS A 67 -14.41 13.39 5.04
C LYS A 67 -15.15 12.06 4.92
N ARG A 68 -16.47 12.06 5.14
CA ARG A 68 -17.30 10.84 5.01
C ARG A 68 -17.26 10.22 3.61
N GLN A 69 -17.13 11.03 2.57
CA GLN A 69 -17.02 10.53 1.20
C GLN A 69 -15.68 9.82 0.94
N ILE A 70 -14.59 10.35 1.51
CA ILE A 70 -13.26 9.74 1.41
C ILE A 70 -13.18 8.45 2.23
N GLU A 71 -13.74 8.44 3.45
CA GLU A 71 -13.85 7.25 4.31
C GLU A 71 -14.65 6.14 3.61
N LYS A 72 -15.81 6.44 3.02
CA LYS A 72 -16.60 5.43 2.28
C LYS A 72 -15.87 4.77 1.10
N GLY A 73 -14.88 5.45 0.52
CA GLY A 73 -14.09 4.93 -0.60
C GLY A 73 -12.74 4.36 -0.18
N SER A 74 -12.38 4.46 1.10
CA SER A 74 -11.11 4.00 1.66
C SER A 74 -11.32 2.66 2.38
N ILE A 75 -10.28 1.82 2.36
CA ILE A 75 -10.26 0.57 3.14
C ILE A 75 -9.60 0.82 4.52
N ILE A 76 -8.76 1.87 4.65
CA ILE A 76 -8.08 2.21 5.92
C ILE A 76 -8.93 3.09 6.84
N TYR A 77 -9.72 4.00 6.28
CA TYR A 77 -10.36 5.11 6.99
C TYR A 77 -11.86 4.90 7.05
#